data_AF-A0AA41BA75-F1
#
_entry.id   AF-A0AA41BA75-F1
#
_cell.length_a   1.000
_cell.length_b   1.000
_cell.length_c   1.000
_cell.angle_alpha   90.00
_cell.angle_beta   90.00
_cell.angle_gamma   90.00
#
_symmetry.space_group_name_H-M   'P 1'
#
loop_
_entity.id
_entity.type
_entity.pdbx_description
1 polymer ?
#
loop_
_entity_poly.entity_id
_entity_poly.type
_entity_poly.pdbx_seq_one_letter_code
_entity_poly.pdbx_strand_id
1 'polypeptide(L)' 'MELTLMRVTFSKEIPGLGEKIKALRKDSSKSLTELAAQAGISTPHWHRIENEKIQELPIETLRSIEKALGAELGIET' A
#
# COMPACT_ATOMS: atom_id res chain seq x y z
N MET A 1 -22.01 -0.54 -30.43
CA MET A 1 -21.86 0.45 -29.35
C MET A 1 -20.81 -0.09 -28.41
N GLU A 2 -19.58 0.38 -28.58
CA GLU A 2 -18.45 -0.01 -27.75
C GLU A 2 -18.64 0.66 -26.39
N LEU A 3 -19.03 -0.11 -25.38
CA LEU A 3 -19.02 0.34 -24.00
C LEU A 3 -17.54 0.52 -23.62
N THR A 4 -17.03 1.74 -23.84
CA THR A 4 -15.80 2.20 -23.21
C THR A 4 -16.01 2.04 -21.71
N LEU A 5 -15.39 1.00 -21.15
CA LEU A 5 -15.31 0.77 -19.72
C LEU A 5 -14.51 1.93 -19.13
N MET A 6 -15.18 3.05 -18.83
CA MET A 6 -14.59 4.11 -18.01
C MET A 6 -14.24 3.46 -16.69
N ARG A 7 -12.97 3.14 -16.50
CA ARG A 7 -12.44 2.61 -15.25
C ARG A 7 -12.53 3.76 -14.26
N VAL A 8 -13.63 3.81 -13.49
CA VAL A 8 -13.80 4.80 -12.44
C VAL A 8 -12.75 4.49 -11.38
N THR A 9 -11.61 5.18 -11.42
CA THR A 9 -10.57 5.05 -10.41
C THR A 9 -11.01 5.89 -9.22
N PHE A 10 -11.56 5.23 -8.20
CA PHE A 10 -11.82 5.88 -6.91
C PHE A 10 -10.48 6.12 -6.21
N SER A 11 -9.98 7.35 -6.28
CA SER A 11 -8.83 7.82 -5.50
C SER A 11 -9.34 8.35 -4.16
N LYS A 12 -9.04 7.62 -3.08
CA LYS A 12 -9.29 8.07 -1.71
C LYS A 12 -7.98 8.56 -1.11
N GLU A 13 -7.93 9.84 -0.76
CA GLU A 13 -6.80 10.39 -0.01
C GLU A 13 -6.90 9.92 1.44
N ILE A 14 -5.84 9.27 1.92
CA ILE A 14 -5.75 8.76 3.29
C ILE A 14 -4.50 9.36 3.91
N PRO A 15 -4.60 10.59 4.47
CA PRO A 15 -3.44 11.25 5.06
C PRO A 15 -2.89 10.43 6.23
N GLY A 16 -1.56 10.29 6.28
CA GLY A 16 -0.87 9.53 7.33
C GLY A 16 -0.87 8.02 7.11
N LEU A 17 -1.32 7.54 5.94
CA LEU A 17 -1.26 6.12 5.59
C LEU A 17 0.19 5.64 5.57
N GLY A 18 1.10 6.44 5.00
CA GLY A 18 2.53 6.12 4.95
C GLY A 18 3.14 5.99 6.33
N GLU A 19 2.80 6.88 7.26
CA GLU A 19 3.25 6.81 8.66
C GLU A 19 2.71 5.59 9.38
N LYS A 20 1.43 5.23 9.17
CA LYS A 20 0.82 4.02 9.74
C LYS A 20 1.51 2.76 9.24
N ILE A 21 1.78 2.66 7.95
CA ILE A 21 2.54 1.54 7.35
C ILE A 21 3.94 1.45 7.97
N LYS A 22 4.61 2.60 8.12
CA LYS A 22 5.95 2.67 8.73
C LYS A 22 5.95 2.24 10.20
N ALA A 23 4.92 2.62 10.96
CA ALA A 23 4.76 2.21 12.36
C ALA A 23 4.56 0.69 12.47
N LEU A 24 3.65 0.12 11.67
CA LEU A 24 3.41 -1.33 11.62
C LEU A 24 4.65 -2.10 11.18
N ARG A 25 5.41 -1.58 10.20
CA ARG A 25 6.67 -2.19 9.80
C ARG A 25 7.69 -2.21 10.95
N LYS A 26 7.79 -1.11 11.71
CA LYS A 26 8.72 -1.03 12.86
C LYS A 26 8.33 -1.97 13.99
N ASP A 27 7.03 -2.24 14.14
CA ASP A 27 6.51 -3.21 15.10
C ASP A 27 6.68 -4.66 14.62
N SER A 28 6.74 -4.86 13.30
CA SER A 28 7.00 -6.16 12.69
C SER A 28 8.45 -6.61 12.89
N SER A 29 8.64 -7.90 13.24
CA SER A 29 9.96 -8.52 13.33
C SER A 29 10.63 -8.79 11.97
N LYS A 30 9.94 -8.52 10.86
CA LYS A 30 10.42 -8.78 9.49
C LYS A 30 11.23 -7.61 8.95
N SER A 31 12.24 -7.91 8.13
CA SER A 31 13.00 -6.88 7.43
C SER A 31 12.15 -6.18 6.36
N LEU A 32 12.48 -4.93 6.04
CA LEU A 32 11.82 -4.19 4.96
C LEU A 32 11.85 -4.98 3.62
N THR A 33 12.98 -5.62 3.30
CA THR A 33 13.13 -6.43 2.09
C THR A 33 12.18 -7.61 2.07
N GLU A 34 11.96 -8.27 3.22
CA GLU A 34 11.05 -9.41 3.32
C GLU A 34 9.59 -8.98 3.17
N LEU A 35 9.23 -7.85 3.78
CA LEU A 35 7.89 -7.28 3.66
C LEU A 35 7.60 -6.82 2.23
N ALA A 36 8.56 -6.14 1.59
CA ALA A 36 8.46 -5.71 0.21
C ALA A 36 8.31 -6.91 -0.74
N ALA A 37 9.12 -7.96 -0.53
CA ALA A 37 9.01 -9.21 -1.29
C ALA A 37 7.66 -9.90 -1.09
N GLN A 38 7.14 -9.97 0.14
CA GLN A 38 5.83 -10.54 0.44
C GLN A 38 4.68 -9.73 -0.16
N ALA A 39 4.82 -8.40 -0.22
CA ALA A 39 3.85 -7.51 -0.85
C ALA A 39 4.00 -7.44 -2.38
N GLY A 40 4.98 -8.13 -2.97
CA GLY A 40 5.21 -8.11 -4.42
C GLY A 40 5.71 -6.78 -4.96
N ILE A 41 6.33 -5.94 -4.13
CA ILE A 41 6.85 -4.62 -4.53
C ILE A 41 8.34 -4.46 -4.19
N SER A 42 9.01 -3.53 -4.87
CA SER A 42 10.41 -3.22 -4.58
C SER A 42 10.55 -2.40 -3.30
N THR A 43 11.66 -2.57 -2.57
CA THR A 43 11.94 -1.78 -1.35
C THR A 43 11.95 -0.26 -1.57
N PRO A 44 12.42 0.30 -2.71
CA PRO A 44 12.32 1.74 -2.95
C PRO A 44 10.86 2.18 -3.15
N HIS A 45 10.02 1.32 -3.75
CA HIS A 45 8.60 1.60 -3.92
C HIS A 45 7.91 1.64 -2.55
N TRP A 46 8.18 0.66 -1.69
CA TRP A 46 7.71 0.65 -0.30
C TRP A 46 8.08 1.95 0.43
N HIS A 47 9.34 2.38 0.36
CA HIS A 47 9.76 3.64 0.98
C HIS A 47 9.03 4.86 0.42
N ARG A 48 8.73 4.91 -0.88
CA ARG A 48 7.92 6.01 -1.43
C ARG A 48 6.51 6.01 -0.83
N ILE A 49 5.90 4.85 -0.64
CA ILE A 49 4.59 4.71 0.02
C ILE A 49 4.64 5.20 1.46
N GLU A 50 5.66 4.78 2.23
CA GLU A 50 5.83 5.23 3.62
C GLU A 50 6.03 6.75 3.78
N ASN A 51 6.60 7.39 2.77
CA ASN A 51 6.82 8.84 2.76
C ASN A 51 5.72 9.58 1.99
N GLU A 52 4.65 8.89 1.58
CA GLU A 52 3.55 9.44 0.78
C GLU A 52 4.03 10.17 -0.49
N LYS A 53 5.18 9.72 -1.03
CA LYS A 53 5.80 10.21 -2.28
C LYS A 53 5.31 9.43 -3.50
N ILE A 54 4.05 9.02 -3.49
CA ILE A 54 3.36 8.38 -4.60
C ILE A 54 2.07 9.15 -4.87
N GLN A 55 1.71 9.26 -6.15
CA GLN A 55 0.48 9.94 -6.54
C GLN A 55 -0.74 9.03 -6.39
N GLU A 56 -0.56 7.72 -6.62
CA GLU A 56 -1.61 6.72 -6.56
C GLU A 56 -1.06 5.41 -5.99
N LEU A 57 -1.83 4.78 -5.10
CA LEU A 57 -1.55 3.46 -4.56
C LEU A 57 -2.65 2.51 -5.04
N PRO A 58 -2.35 1.51 -5.87
CA PRO A 58 -3.33 0.50 -6.25
C PRO A 58 -3.84 -0.25 -5.02
N ILE A 59 -5.15 -0.50 -4.97
CA ILE A 59 -5.76 -1.23 -3.85
C ILE A 59 -5.16 -2.64 -3.69
N GLU A 60 -4.81 -3.29 -4.79
CA GLU A 60 -4.11 -4.57 -4.81
C GLU A 60 -2.76 -4.50 -4.08
N THR A 61 -2.01 -3.41 -4.26
CA THR A 61 -0.74 -3.17 -3.56
C THR A 61 -0.98 -2.91 -2.09
N LEU A 62 -2.00 -2.11 -1.74
CA LEU A 62 -2.38 -1.86 -0.35
C LEU A 62 -2.73 -3.17 0.38
N ARG A 63 -3.57 -4.01 -0.22
CA ARG A 63 -3.98 -5.31 0.33
C ARG A 63 -2.79 -6.26 0.47
N SER A 64 -1.83 -6.20 -0.46
CA SER A 64 -0.59 -6.98 -0.39
C SER A 64 0.32 -6.51 0.75
N ILE A 65 0.38 -5.20 1.00
CA ILE A 65 1.09 -4.61 2.15
C ILE A 65 0.44 -5.03 3.47
N GLU A 66 -0.90 -4.96 3.58
CA GLU A 66 -1.64 -5.43 4.77
C GLU A 66 -1.36 -6.90 5.05
N LYS A 67 -1.39 -7.75 4.02
CA LYS A 67 -1.07 -9.18 4.13
C LYS A 67 0.38 -9.42 4.57
N ALA A 68 1.34 -8.66 4.02
CA ALA A 68 2.75 -8.77 4.40
C ALA A 68 2.99 -8.36 5.86
N LEU A 69 2.36 -7.27 6.29
CA LEU A 69 2.39 -6.76 7.67
C LEU A 69 1.58 -7.63 8.63
N GLY A 70 0.61 -8.40 8.13
CA GLY A 70 -0.34 -9.14 8.96
C GLY A 70 -1.28 -8.23 9.74
N ALA A 71 -1.52 -7.01 9.25
CA ALA A 71 -2.30 -5.99 9.94
C ALA A 71 -3.23 -5.28 8.96
N GLU A 72 -4.43 -4.97 9.42
CA GLU A 72 -5.42 -4.23 8.63
C GLU A 72 -5.20 -2.72 8.81
N LEU A 73 -5.11 -1.99 7.70
CA LEU A 73 -4.95 -0.54 7.71
C LEU A 73 -6.28 0.17 7.96
N GLY A 74 -7.40 -0.57 8.06
CA GLY A 74 -8.74 -0.04 8.33
C GLY A 74 -9.32 0.73 7.15
N ILE A 75 -8.92 0.36 5.93
CA ILE A 75 -9.38 1.02 4.71
C ILE A 75 -10.60 0.28 4.17
N GLU A 76 -11.78 0.85 4.42
CA GLU A 76 -13.03 0.46 3.76
C GLU A 76 -12.95 0.84 2.27
N THR A 77 -13.04 -0.19 1.42
CA THR A 77 -13.13 -0.12 -0.06
C THR A 77 -14.54 -0.03 -0.54
#